data_AF-A0A925SYB1-F1
#
_entry.id   AF-A0A925SYB1-F1
#
_cell.length_a   1.000
_cell.length_b   1.000
_cell.length_c   1.000
_cell.angle_alpha   90.00
_cell.angle_beta   90.00
_cell.angle_gamma   90.00
#
_symmetry.space_group_name_H-M   'P 1'
#
loop_
_entity.id
_entity.type
_entity.pdbx_description
1 polymer ?
#
loop_
_entity_poly.entity_id
_entity_poly.type
_entity_poly.pdbx_seq_one_letter_code
_entity_poly.pdbx_strand_id
1 'polypeptide(L)'
;MDSAQMRFPVFRINEEHIQKFVQLSDLRPMSIKDFERGSAFRNAFFIDADGRQFVILGAKLRRKSYHIKFWFAPSTVHLVDFDVAPPRSLGFEQTKQILSKRIVGRKWYGQGGESRAQFCERFDRIADMDELFDSMSFYGRWQG
;
A
#
# COMPACT_ATOMS: atom_id res chain seq x y z
N MET A 1 3.61 3.36 -21.09
CA MET A 1 4.56 2.63 -20.23
C MET A 1 3.78 1.55 -19.53
N ASP A 2 4.02 0.31 -19.91
CA ASP A 2 3.28 -0.85 -19.43
C ASP A 2 3.45 -1.02 -17.93
N SER A 3 2.34 -1.12 -17.21
CA SER A 3 2.28 -1.57 -15.82
C SER A 3 2.70 -3.04 -15.64
N ALA A 4 3.24 -3.68 -16.69
CA ALA A 4 3.49 -5.11 -16.80
C ALA A 4 4.67 -5.63 -15.95
N GLN A 5 5.34 -4.78 -15.17
CA GLN A 5 6.48 -5.22 -14.35
C GLN A 5 6.15 -5.50 -12.88
N MET A 6 5.08 -4.95 -12.31
CA MET A 6 4.81 -5.07 -10.88
C MET A 6 4.07 -6.38 -10.56
N ARG A 7 4.63 -7.22 -9.67
CA ARG A 7 4.01 -8.49 -9.30
C ARG A 7 3.09 -8.34 -8.10
N PHE A 8 1.82 -8.67 -8.26
CA PHE A 8 0.86 -8.63 -7.16
C PHE A 8 0.98 -9.89 -6.27
N PRO A 9 0.66 -9.79 -4.95
CA PRO A 9 0.16 -8.61 -4.24
C PRO A 9 1.20 -7.50 -4.07
N VAL A 10 0.73 -6.27 -3.81
CA VAL A 10 1.59 -5.11 -3.60
C VAL A 10 1.17 -4.33 -2.37
N PHE A 11 2.13 -3.79 -1.64
CA PHE A 11 1.89 -2.78 -0.60
C PHE A 11 2.06 -1.40 -1.20
N ARG A 12 1.07 -0.52 -1.06
CA ARG A 12 1.24 0.92 -1.18
C ARG A 12 1.55 1.49 0.19
N ILE A 13 2.68 2.18 0.30
CA ILE A 13 3.19 2.70 1.56
C ILE A 13 3.33 4.21 1.42
N ASN A 14 2.73 4.96 2.33
CA ASN A 14 2.86 6.41 2.43
C ASN A 14 2.96 6.85 3.91
N GLU A 15 2.71 8.12 4.19
CA GLU A 15 2.76 8.67 5.55
C GLU A 15 1.53 8.33 6.40
N GLU A 16 0.42 7.99 5.79
CA GLU A 16 -0.88 7.83 6.44
C GLU A 16 -1.26 6.36 6.66
N HIS A 17 -0.81 5.48 5.76
CA HIS A 17 -1.10 4.06 5.79
C HIS A 17 -0.11 3.19 4.98
N ILE A 18 -0.17 1.89 5.24
CA ILE A 18 0.28 0.77 4.42
C ILE A 18 -0.98 0.03 4.00
N GLN A 19 -1.16 -0.20 2.70
CA GLN A 19 -2.34 -0.88 2.17
C GLN A 19 -1.93 -1.94 1.16
N LYS A 20 -2.43 -3.17 1.33
CA LYS A 20 -2.27 -4.27 0.39
C LYS A 20 -3.29 -4.16 -0.74
N PHE A 21 -2.84 -4.43 -1.96
CA PHE A 21 -3.66 -4.63 -3.14
C PHE A 21 -3.30 -5.97 -3.76
N VAL A 22 -4.30 -6.80 -4.06
CA VAL A 22 -4.08 -8.16 -4.59
C VAL A 22 -4.07 -8.20 -6.11
N GLN A 23 -4.55 -7.14 -6.77
CA GLN A 23 -4.58 -7.03 -8.23
C GLN A 23 -4.65 -5.56 -8.67
N LEU A 24 -4.29 -5.32 -9.94
CA LEU A 24 -4.23 -3.99 -10.53
C LEU A 24 -5.58 -3.26 -10.55
N SER A 25 -6.68 -4.00 -10.70
CA SER A 25 -8.04 -3.45 -10.68
C SER A 25 -8.49 -2.97 -9.29
N ASP A 26 -7.78 -3.34 -8.23
CA ASP A 26 -7.99 -2.82 -6.86
C ASP A 26 -7.13 -1.59 -6.58
N LEU A 27 -5.96 -1.52 -7.22
CA LEU A 27 -4.98 -0.46 -7.00
C LEU A 27 -5.35 0.86 -7.70
N ARG A 28 -5.89 0.78 -8.92
CA ARG A 28 -6.21 1.94 -9.79
C ARG A 28 -7.42 2.78 -9.38
N PRO A 29 -8.50 2.23 -8.78
CA PRO A 29 -9.64 3.04 -8.37
C PRO A 29 -9.29 4.03 -7.26
N MET A 30 -9.65 5.31 -7.45
CA MET A 30 -9.42 6.39 -6.48
C MET A 30 -10.54 7.44 -6.54
N SER A 31 -10.91 8.02 -5.40
CA SER A 31 -11.83 9.16 -5.40
C SER A 31 -11.14 10.43 -5.92
N ILE A 32 -11.88 11.37 -6.50
CA ILE A 32 -11.32 12.69 -6.90
C ILE A 32 -10.68 13.38 -5.69
N LYS A 33 -11.35 13.34 -4.54
CA LYS A 33 -10.90 13.96 -3.29
C LYS A 33 -9.53 13.42 -2.86
N ASP A 34 -9.33 12.11 -2.93
CA ASP A 34 -8.04 11.49 -2.58
C ASP A 34 -6.96 11.81 -3.62
N PHE A 35 -7.35 11.88 -4.89
CA PHE A 35 -6.45 12.28 -5.97
C PHE A 35 -5.95 13.73 -5.80
N GLU A 36 -6.85 14.67 -5.52
CA GLU A 36 -6.53 16.08 -5.29
C GLU A 36 -5.67 16.28 -4.03
N ARG A 37 -5.98 15.56 -2.95
CA ARG A 37 -5.15 15.55 -1.73
C ARG A 37 -3.76 14.98 -1.99
N GLY A 38 -3.63 14.07 -2.94
CA GLY A 38 -2.39 13.40 -3.29
C GLY A 38 -1.85 12.45 -2.22
N SER A 39 -2.65 12.11 -1.21
CA SER A 39 -2.26 11.19 -0.12
C SER A 39 -1.81 9.83 -0.65
N ALA A 40 -2.36 9.40 -1.79
CA ALA A 40 -2.03 8.13 -2.43
C ALA A 40 -0.69 8.09 -3.19
N PHE A 41 -0.10 9.23 -3.56
CA PHE A 41 1.09 9.26 -4.43
C PHE A 41 2.21 10.21 -3.96
N ARG A 42 1.94 11.14 -3.03
CA ARG A 42 2.99 11.98 -2.43
C ARG A 42 3.78 11.20 -1.40
N ASN A 43 5.12 11.26 -1.47
CA ASN A 43 6.05 10.55 -0.59
C ASN A 43 5.71 9.05 -0.45
N ALA A 44 5.19 8.47 -1.53
CA ALA A 44 4.64 7.12 -1.53
C ALA A 44 5.45 6.20 -2.44
N PHE A 45 5.42 4.92 -2.13
CA PHE A 45 6.07 3.89 -2.94
C PHE A 45 5.29 2.57 -2.85
N PHE A 46 5.50 1.73 -3.85
CA PHE A 46 5.03 0.35 -3.83
C PHE A 46 6.16 -0.59 -3.43
N ILE A 47 5.81 -1.69 -2.75
CA ILE A 47 6.65 -2.89 -2.66
C ILE A 47 5.81 -4.05 -3.17
N ASP A 48 6.34 -4.81 -4.12
CA ASP A 48 5.64 -5.92 -4.76
C ASP A 48 5.99 -7.28 -4.13
N ALA A 49 5.35 -8.35 -4.60
CA ALA A 49 5.52 -9.71 -4.08
C ALA A 49 6.99 -10.21 -4.15
N ASP A 50 7.79 -9.71 -5.09
CA ASP A 50 9.20 -10.08 -5.24
C ASP A 50 10.14 -9.16 -4.43
N GLY A 51 9.59 -8.29 -3.58
CA GLY A 51 10.37 -7.31 -2.83
C GLY A 51 10.90 -6.16 -3.68
N ARG A 52 10.34 -5.90 -4.87
CA ARG A 52 10.76 -4.76 -5.69
C ARG A 52 10.06 -3.49 -5.23
N GLN A 53 10.85 -2.47 -4.91
CA GLN A 53 10.35 -1.15 -4.53
C GLN A 53 10.22 -0.25 -5.75
N PHE A 54 9.04 0.36 -5.91
CA PHE A 54 8.75 1.33 -6.96
C PHE A 54 8.36 2.68 -6.32
N VAL A 55 9.22 3.69 -6.44
CA VAL A 55 8.89 5.04 -5.95
C VAL A 55 7.82 5.65 -6.85
N ILE A 56 6.75 6.19 -6.27
CA ILE A 56 5.70 6.85 -7.03
C ILE A 56 6.14 8.29 -7.32
N LEU A 57 6.22 8.63 -8.60
CA LEU A 57 6.58 9.97 -9.09
C LEU A 57 5.34 10.85 -9.29
N GLY A 58 4.19 10.22 -9.53
CA GLY A 58 2.91 10.91 -9.68
C GLY A 58 1.78 9.95 -10.05
N ALA A 59 0.61 10.52 -10.28
CA ALA A 59 -0.54 9.79 -10.80
C ALA A 59 -1.30 10.64 -11.82
N LYS A 60 -1.92 10.00 -12.80
CA LYS A 60 -2.73 10.65 -13.85
C LYS A 60 -4.14 10.09 -13.84
N LEU A 61 -5.13 10.97 -13.83
CA LEU A 61 -6.53 10.59 -14.04
C LEU A 61 -6.73 10.14 -15.49
N ARG A 62 -7.39 9.00 -15.69
CA ARG A 62 -7.68 8.47 -17.03
C ARG A 62 -9.15 8.59 -17.42
N ARG A 63 -10.03 7.92 -16.67
CA ARG A 63 -11.47 7.89 -16.96
C ARG A 63 -12.29 7.80 -15.68
N LYS A 64 -13.53 8.29 -15.74
CA LYS A 64 -14.56 7.96 -14.76
C LYS A 64 -14.85 6.47 -14.86
N SER A 65 -14.93 5.81 -13.72
CA SER A 65 -15.32 4.40 -13.61
C SER A 65 -16.49 4.33 -12.64
N TYR A 66 -17.66 3.94 -13.15
CA TYR A 66 -18.86 3.72 -12.35
C TYR A 66 -18.86 2.35 -11.65
N HIS A 67 -17.69 1.79 -11.36
CA HIS A 67 -17.59 0.54 -10.63
C HIS A 67 -17.82 0.78 -9.15
N ILE A 68 -18.99 0.34 -8.69
CA ILE A 68 -19.36 0.15 -7.30
C ILE A 68 -18.41 -0.90 -6.71
N LYS A 69 -17.33 -0.46 -6.07
CA LYS A 69 -16.67 -1.26 -5.04
C LYS A 69 -17.13 -0.71 -3.70
N PHE A 70 -17.63 -1.61 -2.85
CA PHE A 70 -18.28 -1.42 -1.54
C PHE A 70 -17.60 -0.49 -0.51
N TRP A 71 -16.47 0.11 -0.86
CA TRP A 71 -15.65 0.95 0.02
C TRP A 71 -15.89 2.44 -0.16
N PHE A 72 -16.58 2.85 -1.22
CA PHE A 72 -16.94 4.24 -1.47
C PHE A 72 -18.46 4.36 -1.51
N ALA A 73 -18.99 5.43 -0.89
CA ALA A 73 -20.33 5.92 -1.25
C ALA A 73 -20.40 6.11 -2.78
N PRO A 74 -21.60 6.23 -3.41
CA PRO A 74 -21.77 6.39 -4.87
C PRO A 74 -21.09 7.61 -5.52
N SER A 75 -20.12 8.22 -4.84
CA SER A 75 -19.11 9.11 -5.39
C SER A 75 -18.39 8.47 -6.58
N THR A 76 -18.27 9.25 -7.65
CA THR A 76 -17.57 8.90 -8.89
C THR A 76 -16.15 8.44 -8.60
N VAL A 77 -15.87 7.16 -8.79
CA VAL A 77 -14.51 6.61 -8.70
C VAL A 77 -13.80 6.86 -10.03
N HIS A 78 -12.54 7.26 -9.98
CA HIS A 78 -11.70 7.47 -11.16
C HIS A 78 -10.63 6.38 -11.23
N LEU A 79 -10.29 5.97 -12.45
CA LEU A 79 -9.09 5.15 -12.65
C LEU A 79 -7.88 6.07 -12.77
N VAL A 80 -6.87 5.76 -11.97
CA VAL A 80 -5.57 6.42 -12.04
C VAL A 80 -4.52 5.49 -12.63
N ASP A 81 -3.60 6.06 -13.39
CA ASP A 81 -2.33 5.42 -13.74
C ASP A 81 -1.23 6.05 -12.90
N PHE A 82 -0.41 5.23 -12.24
CA PHE A 82 0.74 5.69 -11.47
C PHE A 82 1.98 5.78 -12.35
N ASP A 83 2.66 6.91 -12.31
CA ASP A 83 4.00 7.05 -12.84
C ASP A 83 4.99 6.65 -11.74
N VAL A 84 5.86 5.66 -12.02
CA VAL A 84 6.82 5.12 -11.04
C VAL A 84 8.24 5.19 -11.56
N ALA A 85 9.21 5.34 -10.65
CA ALA A 85 10.62 5.19 -10.96
C ALA A 85 10.98 3.73 -11.27
N PRO A 86 12.12 3.46 -11.94
CA PRO A 86 12.63 2.10 -12.09
C PRO A 86 12.73 1.36 -10.75
N PRO A 87 12.40 0.05 -10.70
CA PRO A 87 12.39 -0.69 -9.46
C PRO A 87 13.79 -0.83 -8.88
N ARG A 88 13.85 -0.81 -7.54
CA ARG A 88 15.00 -1.28 -6.79
C ARG A 88 14.61 -2.53 -6.02
N SER A 89 15.41 -3.59 -6.11
CA SER A 89 15.21 -4.79 -5.30
C SER A 89 15.49 -4.52 -3.82
N LEU A 90 14.57 -4.93 -2.97
CA LEU A 90 14.74 -5.07 -1.53
C LEU A 90 14.79 -6.54 -1.18
N GLY A 91 15.64 -6.91 -0.21
CA GLY A 91 15.54 -8.23 0.42
C GLY A 91 14.33 -8.29 1.37
N PHE A 92 13.90 -9.50 1.70
CA PHE A 92 12.84 -9.75 2.68
C PHE A 92 13.03 -8.95 3.98
N GLU A 93 14.22 -9.06 4.59
CA GLU A 93 14.54 -8.35 5.84
C GLU A 93 14.43 -6.82 5.70
N GLN A 94 14.81 -6.26 4.55
CA GLN A 94 14.69 -4.82 4.31
C GLN A 94 13.22 -4.40 4.19
N THR A 95 12.41 -5.17 3.46
CA THR A 95 10.96 -4.94 3.36
C THR A 95 10.31 -5.00 4.74
N LYS A 96 10.60 -6.06 5.50
CA LYS A 96 10.11 -6.27 6.87
C LYS A 96 10.49 -5.09 7.78
N GLN A 97 11.76 -4.65 7.72
CA GLN A 97 12.22 -3.51 8.51
C GLN A 97 11.53 -2.19 8.12
N ILE A 98 11.33 -1.92 6.82
CA ILE A 98 10.62 -0.72 6.34
C ILE A 98 9.20 -0.68 6.89
N LEU A 99 8.48 -1.80 6.79
CA LEU A 99 7.09 -1.91 7.25
C LEU A 99 7.01 -1.79 8.77
N SER A 100 7.81 -2.57 9.51
CA SER A 100 7.83 -2.55 10.98
C SER A 100 8.18 -1.16 11.51
N LYS A 101 9.24 -0.53 10.99
CA LYS A 101 9.64 0.83 11.39
C LYS A 101 8.52 1.85 11.15
N ARG A 102 7.79 1.72 10.05
CA ARG A 102 6.66 2.61 9.74
C ARG A 102 5.50 2.39 10.71
N ILE A 103 5.08 1.14 10.92
CA ILE A 103 3.98 0.78 11.82
C ILE A 103 4.29 1.21 13.26
N VAL A 104 5.51 0.92 13.73
CA VAL A 104 5.97 1.29 15.07
C VAL A 104 6.14 2.80 15.21
N GLY A 105 6.79 3.46 14.26
CA GLY A 105 7.01 4.90 14.30
C GLY A 105 5.71 5.71 14.31
N ARG A 106 4.67 5.22 13.62
CA ARG A 106 3.35 5.87 13.55
C ARG A 106 2.34 5.37 14.58
N LYS A 107 2.74 4.43 15.45
CA LYS A 107 1.86 3.79 16.46
C LYS A 107 0.60 3.16 15.84
N TRP A 108 0.75 2.48 14.71
CA TRP A 108 -0.33 1.73 14.08
C TRP A 108 -0.44 0.28 14.62
N TYR A 109 0.51 -0.15 15.45
CA TYR A 109 0.35 -1.32 16.31
C TYR A 109 -0.69 -1.00 17.41
N GLY A 110 -1.64 -1.88 17.66
CA GLY A 110 -2.76 -1.62 18.59
C GLY A 110 -4.14 -1.83 18.00
N GLN A 111 -4.24 -2.10 16.69
CA GLN A 111 -5.46 -2.67 16.14
C GLN A 111 -5.73 -4.01 16.87
N GLY A 112 -6.91 -4.14 17.48
CA GLY A 112 -7.26 -5.32 18.29
C GLY A 112 -6.65 -5.38 19.70
N GLY A 113 -6.10 -4.27 20.23
CA GLY A 113 -5.56 -4.22 21.60
C GLY A 113 -4.14 -4.77 21.75
N GLU A 114 -3.47 -5.10 20.65
CA GLU A 114 -2.09 -5.58 20.63
C GLU A 114 -1.11 -4.51 21.16
N SER A 115 -0.29 -4.86 22.15
CA SER A 115 0.80 -4.00 22.63
C SER A 115 1.94 -3.90 21.60
N ARG A 116 2.80 -2.89 21.75
CA ARG A 116 4.01 -2.76 20.90
C ARG A 116 4.86 -4.03 20.90
N ALA A 117 5.08 -4.62 22.07
CA ALA A 117 5.93 -5.80 22.22
C ALA A 117 5.33 -7.02 21.51
N GLN A 118 4.03 -7.25 21.68
CA GLN A 118 3.31 -8.33 20.99
C GLN A 118 3.34 -8.14 19.47
N PHE A 119 3.14 -6.90 18.99
CA PHE A 119 3.28 -6.60 17.57
C PHE A 119 4.69 -6.93 17.06
N CYS A 120 5.73 -6.43 17.73
CA CYS A 120 7.10 -6.68 17.31
C CYS A 120 7.41 -8.19 17.30
N GLU A 121 7.06 -8.92 18.36
CA GLU A 121 7.29 -10.37 18.45
C GLU A 121 6.56 -11.14 17.34
N ARG A 122 5.28 -10.82 17.09
CA ARG A 122 4.51 -11.43 16.00
C ARG A 122 5.10 -11.09 14.64
N PHE A 123 5.48 -9.83 14.42
CA PHE A 123 6.05 -9.37 13.16
C PHE A 123 7.42 -10.00 12.92
N ASP A 124 8.24 -10.16 13.96
CA ASP A 124 9.57 -10.77 13.89
C ASP A 124 9.50 -12.27 13.54
N ARG A 125 8.40 -12.96 13.84
CA ARG A 125 8.18 -14.38 13.49
C ARG A 125 7.86 -14.64 12.02
N ILE A 126 7.49 -13.61 11.26
CA ILE A 126 7.23 -13.75 9.80
C ILE A 126 8.52 -14.21 9.13
N ALA A 127 8.47 -15.32 8.40
CA ALA A 127 9.65 -16.00 7.86
C ALA A 127 10.02 -15.57 6.44
N ASP A 128 9.04 -15.12 5.65
CA ASP A 128 9.25 -14.77 4.24
C ASP A 128 8.26 -13.71 3.71
N MET A 129 8.42 -13.37 2.43
CA MET A 129 7.58 -12.38 1.74
C MET A 129 6.12 -12.82 1.63
N ASP A 130 5.84 -14.11 1.44
CA ASP A 130 4.48 -14.61 1.26
C ASP A 130 3.71 -14.50 2.59
N GLU A 131 4.30 -14.96 3.70
CA GLU A 131 3.75 -14.78 5.04
C GLU A 131 3.57 -13.30 5.41
N LEU A 132 4.48 -12.43 4.95
CA LEU A 132 4.38 -10.99 5.16
C LEU A 132 3.16 -10.40 4.45
N PHE A 133 2.90 -10.80 3.21
CA PHE A 133 1.71 -10.39 2.48
C PHE A 133 0.43 -10.97 3.06
N ASP A 134 0.45 -12.21 3.56
CA ASP A 134 -0.73 -12.83 4.17
C ASP A 134 -1.08 -12.20 5.52
N SER A 135 -0.08 -11.88 6.33
CA SER A 135 -0.26 -11.29 7.67
C SER A 135 -0.71 -9.82 7.67
N MET A 136 -0.64 -9.13 6.53
CA MET A 136 -0.94 -7.70 6.45
C MET A 136 -1.96 -7.38 5.36
N SER A 137 -3.00 -6.64 5.73
CA SER A 137 -3.94 -6.06 4.76
C SER A 137 -3.96 -4.53 4.79
N PHE A 138 -4.02 -3.95 5.99
CA PHE A 138 -3.99 -2.50 6.18
C PHE A 138 -3.40 -2.13 7.54
N TYR A 139 -2.53 -1.11 7.57
CA TYR A 139 -2.11 -0.42 8.78
C TYR A 139 -2.17 1.08 8.51
N GLY A 140 -2.78 1.87 9.37
CA GLY A 140 -2.92 3.29 9.12
C GLY A 140 -3.93 3.95 10.04
N ARG A 141 -4.08 5.26 9.90
CA ARG A 141 -5.23 5.95 10.48
C ARG A 141 -6.42 5.75 9.54
N TRP A 142 -7.49 5.13 10.03
CA TRP A 142 -8.74 5.06 9.29
C TRP A 142 -9.30 6.48 9.17
N GLN A 143 -9.23 7.06 7.97
CA GLN A 143 -9.96 8.28 7.65
C GLN A 143 -11.37 7.86 7.20
N GLY A 144 -12.20 7.49 8.19
CA GLY A 144 -13.64 7.37 8.00
C GLY A 144 -14.28 8.73 7.84
#